data_AF-A0A0K2RBU0-F1
#
_entry.id   AF-A0A0K2RBU0-F1
#
_cell.length_a   1.000
_cell.length_b   1.000
_cell.length_c   1.000
_cell.angle_alpha   90.00
_cell.angle_beta   90.00
_cell.angle_gamma   90.00
#
_symmetry.space_group_name_H-M   'P 1'
#
loop_
_entity.id
_entity.type
_entity.pdbx_description
1 polymer ?
#
loop_
_entity_poly.entity_id
_entity_poly.type
_entity_poly.pdbx_seq_one_letter_code
_entity_poly.pdbx_strand_id
1 'polypeptide(L)'
;MNSSGRSGGLCRLRGPSDRVTHGPGVLPDPCRCRARRSGVQAAVVDPSQLERRLIAATRSWSDGLDDAIRDRFPAAEAARLAGLWSDAFPAGYRAVYEAEAALGDIVNFETFDLDGAGGRPFGDPLLTVYIRTGAPSTLVEDARIRLYLTRPRSLTQILPFLHNLGLEVLDQRPFELRRGGQELFLYDLGVKFPGSVDPEGTSGLLADAFTAAMRGDIESDRIDALVIRERLAWRQAAILRSYAKYLQQLGTTNSYGFIADTLISNVRATRALLALFQAKFDPGLDEPDRGRNTAGAKKELLAAIDDIPVLDADRLLRTFMNLVEATTRTNYFQGKAHLSFKLNPAAIAGAPFPRPKYEIWVYSPRVEGVHLRFGTLARGGLRWSDRSEDFRTEVLGLVKAQNVKNSVIVPTGAKGGFYPKRLPDPAMDREAWLAEGLECYKIFIKGMLDLTDNLLTTADGETVVPPASVVRHDGDDYYLVVAADKGTASFSDAANSVARDYGFWLGDAFASGDPWDMTTSRWASRPAARGNPRNTISASSAWIHKAKTSPWPASET
;
A
#
# COMPACT_ATOMS: atom_id res chain seq x y z
N MET A 1 16.12 28.92 44.67
CA MET A 1 16.63 29.56 45.90
C MET A 1 18.10 29.23 46.05
N ASN A 2 18.95 30.27 46.10
CA ASN A 2 20.29 30.41 46.71
C ASN A 2 21.33 29.29 46.56
N SER A 3 22.62 29.54 46.34
CA SER A 3 23.41 30.78 46.28
C SER A 3 24.85 30.46 45.85
N SER A 4 25.49 31.50 45.33
CA SER A 4 26.89 31.73 45.00
C SER A 4 27.95 31.42 46.09
N GLY A 5 29.20 31.21 45.65
CA GLY A 5 30.41 31.30 46.48
C GLY A 5 31.70 31.37 45.65
N ARG A 6 32.38 32.52 45.70
CA ARG A 6 33.60 32.92 44.97
C ARG A 6 34.91 32.48 45.64
N SER A 7 36.00 32.62 44.88
CA SER A 7 37.39 33.07 45.21
C SER A 7 38.46 32.02 44.86
N GLY A 8 39.61 32.33 44.23
CA GLY A 8 40.29 33.60 43.95
C GLY A 8 41.73 33.49 44.46
N GLY A 9 42.72 33.41 43.56
CA GLY A 9 44.14 33.39 43.90
C GLY A 9 44.94 34.33 42.99
N LEU A 10 45.55 35.35 43.59
CA LEU A 10 46.30 36.45 42.96
C LEU A 10 47.53 36.74 43.86
N CYS A 11 48.72 36.89 43.27
CA CYS A 11 49.90 37.51 43.91
C CYS A 11 50.80 38.09 42.79
N ARG A 12 50.85 39.41 42.54
CA ARG A 12 51.65 40.51 43.18
C ARG A 12 53.18 40.41 42.90
N LEU A 13 54.00 41.45 42.66
CA LEU A 13 53.93 42.93 42.49
C LEU A 13 55.37 43.47 42.21
N ARG A 14 55.46 44.74 41.72
CA ARG A 14 56.45 45.85 42.01
C ARG A 14 57.36 46.38 40.86
N GLY A 15 57.31 47.70 40.61
CA GLY A 15 58.26 48.56 39.83
C GLY A 15 59.32 49.23 40.73
N PRO A 16 59.84 50.48 40.52
CA PRO A 16 59.81 51.43 39.37
C PRO A 16 61.16 52.17 39.02
N SER A 17 61.12 53.02 37.97
CA SER A 17 61.87 54.27 37.63
C SER A 17 63.40 54.38 37.59
N ASP A 18 63.96 54.89 36.46
CA ASP A 18 64.96 55.98 36.49
C ASP A 18 65.11 56.82 35.20
N ARG A 19 65.54 58.07 35.46
CA ARG A 19 65.74 59.36 34.74
C ARG A 19 66.10 59.51 33.25
N VAL A 20 65.77 60.73 32.77
CA VAL A 20 66.02 61.43 31.50
C VAL A 20 67.43 62.07 31.41
N THR A 21 68.05 62.12 30.22
CA THR A 21 68.93 63.22 29.73
C THR A 21 68.91 63.33 28.18
N HIS A 22 69.12 64.55 27.64
CA HIS A 22 68.90 64.99 26.24
C HIS A 22 70.20 65.18 25.41
N GLY A 23 70.14 64.82 24.09
CA GLY A 23 70.71 65.52 22.91
C GLY A 23 72.14 65.20 22.42
N PRO A 24 72.55 65.50 21.16
CA PRO A 24 71.82 66.07 19.99
C PRO A 24 71.88 65.20 18.70
N GLY A 25 71.12 65.61 17.67
CA GLY A 25 70.83 64.83 16.47
C GLY A 25 71.75 64.99 15.25
N VAL A 26 71.56 64.08 14.28
CA VAL A 26 72.03 64.13 12.89
C VAL A 26 71.00 63.38 12.02
N LEU A 27 70.49 64.03 10.95
CA LEU A 27 69.65 63.43 9.89
C LEU A 27 70.51 62.67 8.87
N PRO A 28 70.00 61.60 8.21
CA PRO A 28 69.88 61.71 6.74
C PRO A 28 68.70 60.94 6.08
N ASP A 29 68.11 61.61 5.08
CA ASP A 29 67.61 61.24 3.72
C ASP A 29 67.14 59.81 3.30
N PRO A 30 66.30 59.72 2.23
CA PRO A 30 65.21 58.75 2.12
C PRO A 30 65.58 57.40 1.52
N CYS A 31 65.02 56.33 2.07
CA CYS A 31 65.13 54.97 1.54
C CYS A 31 64.33 54.79 0.24
N ARG A 32 65.05 54.56 -0.88
CA ARG A 32 64.51 53.98 -2.10
C ARG A 32 64.20 52.48 -1.89
N CYS A 33 62.92 52.11 -1.95
CA CYS A 33 62.51 50.71 -2.02
C CYS A 33 62.85 50.10 -3.40
N ARG A 34 63.82 49.19 -3.46
CA ARG A 34 64.04 48.30 -4.61
C ARG A 34 63.03 47.15 -4.53
N ALA A 35 62.06 47.13 -5.43
CA ALA A 35 61.17 45.99 -5.62
C ALA A 35 61.95 44.77 -6.16
N ARG A 36 61.99 43.68 -5.39
CA ARG A 36 62.37 42.35 -5.91
C ARG A 36 61.17 41.79 -6.66
N ARG A 37 61.29 41.62 -7.98
CA ARG A 37 60.34 40.81 -8.77
C ARG A 37 60.64 39.34 -8.50
N SER A 38 59.81 38.68 -7.69
CA SER A 38 59.72 37.23 -7.67
C SER A 38 58.95 36.78 -8.92
N GLY A 39 59.62 36.05 -9.81
CA GLY A 39 59.00 35.45 -10.98
C GLY A 39 58.00 34.37 -10.53
N VAL A 40 56.72 34.64 -10.70
CA VAL A 40 55.67 33.62 -10.64
C VAL A 40 55.80 32.80 -11.93
N GLN A 41 56.17 31.52 -11.82
CA GLN A 41 56.00 30.59 -12.93
C GLN A 41 54.50 30.52 -13.25
N ALA A 42 54.12 31.02 -14.42
CA ALA A 42 52.77 30.87 -14.94
C ALA A 42 52.47 29.37 -15.05
N ALA A 43 51.46 28.90 -14.32
CA ALA A 43 50.92 27.57 -14.54
C ALA A 43 50.55 27.47 -16.02
N VAL A 44 51.05 26.44 -16.71
CA VAL A 44 50.68 26.16 -18.09
C VAL A 44 49.21 25.75 -18.06
N VAL A 45 48.33 26.71 -18.29
CA VAL A 45 46.91 26.46 -18.42
C VAL A 45 46.67 25.93 -19.83
N ASP A 46 46.14 24.72 -19.95
CA ASP A 46 45.73 24.15 -21.24
C ASP A 46 44.71 25.12 -21.89
N PRO A 47 45.05 25.74 -23.04
CA PRO A 47 44.18 26.72 -23.69
C PRO A 47 42.81 26.15 -24.00
N SER A 48 42.71 24.86 -24.34
CA SER A 48 41.44 24.20 -24.65
C SER A 48 40.58 23.96 -23.41
N GLN A 49 41.21 23.82 -22.23
CA GLN A 49 40.53 23.67 -20.95
C GLN A 49 40.10 25.04 -20.40
N LEU A 50 40.93 26.07 -20.61
CA LEU A 50 40.59 27.46 -20.27
C LEU A 50 39.50 28.02 -21.18
N GLU A 51 39.55 27.74 -22.48
CA GLU A 51 38.55 28.11 -23.47
C GLU A 51 37.22 27.43 -23.16
N ARG A 52 37.20 26.12 -22.87
CA ARG A 52 35.98 25.43 -22.40
C ARG A 52 35.41 26.06 -21.14
N ARG A 53 36.26 26.43 -20.17
CA ARG A 53 35.83 27.09 -18.93
C ARG A 53 35.33 28.52 -19.16
N LEU A 54 35.94 29.29 -20.06
CA LEU A 54 35.51 30.64 -20.43
C LEU A 54 34.20 30.60 -21.20
N ILE A 55 34.07 29.70 -22.17
CA ILE A 55 32.85 29.47 -22.93
C ILE A 55 31.71 29.06 -21.99
N ALA A 56 31.95 28.11 -21.07
CA ALA A 56 30.97 27.73 -20.05
C ALA A 56 30.58 28.91 -19.13
N ALA A 57 31.51 29.80 -18.80
CA ALA A 57 31.24 30.98 -17.97
C ALA A 57 30.50 32.11 -18.69
N THR A 58 30.50 32.14 -20.03
CA THR A 58 29.81 33.15 -20.85
C THR A 58 28.50 32.66 -21.49
N ARG A 59 28.18 31.37 -21.37
CA ARG A 59 27.00 30.75 -21.98
C ARG A 59 25.73 31.06 -21.21
N SER A 60 24.62 31.18 -21.93
CA SER A 60 23.32 31.15 -21.29
C SER A 60 23.01 29.73 -20.82
N TRP A 61 22.24 29.60 -19.74
CA TRP A 61 21.84 28.30 -19.19
C TRP A 61 21.10 27.43 -20.24
N SER A 62 20.29 28.06 -21.09
CA SER A 62 19.55 27.38 -22.16
C SER A 62 20.47 26.85 -23.26
N ASP A 63 21.53 27.59 -23.63
CA ASP A 63 22.53 27.09 -24.60
C ASP A 63 23.28 25.87 -24.04
N GLY A 64 23.59 25.89 -22.74
CA GLY A 64 24.19 24.75 -22.04
C GLY A 64 23.28 23.53 -22.01
N LEU A 65 21.98 23.73 -21.81
CA LEU A 65 20.99 22.64 -21.83
C LEU A 65 20.87 22.04 -23.23
N ASP A 66 20.82 22.88 -24.26
CA ASP A 66 20.74 22.45 -25.65
C ASP A 66 21.95 21.60 -26.08
N ASP A 67 23.16 22.00 -25.67
CA ASP A 67 24.37 21.21 -25.86
C ASP A 67 24.27 19.87 -25.12
N ALA A 68 23.87 19.88 -23.84
CA ALA A 68 23.72 18.66 -23.05
C ALA A 68 22.69 17.68 -23.65
N ILE A 69 21.58 18.19 -24.22
CA ILE A 69 20.58 17.40 -24.93
C ILE A 69 21.18 16.80 -26.21
N ARG A 70 21.89 17.61 -27.02
CA ARG A 70 22.54 17.15 -28.26
C ARG A 70 23.59 16.08 -28.02
N ASP A 71 24.35 16.19 -26.93
CA ASP A 71 25.39 15.22 -26.58
C ASP A 71 24.80 13.88 -26.10
N ARG A 72 23.59 13.91 -25.51
CA ARG A 72 22.96 12.72 -24.91
C ARG A 72 22.05 11.95 -25.85
N PHE A 73 21.35 12.62 -26.75
CA PHE A 73 20.28 12.03 -27.55
C PHE A 73 20.59 12.04 -29.06
N PRO A 74 20.03 11.09 -29.84
CA PRO A 74 20.13 11.12 -31.31
C PRO A 74 19.55 12.41 -31.90
N ALA A 75 20.11 12.87 -33.02
CA ALA A 75 19.84 14.21 -33.57
C ALA A 75 18.35 14.58 -33.70
N ALA A 76 17.49 13.66 -34.16
CA ALA A 76 16.06 13.91 -34.30
C ALA A 76 15.37 14.13 -32.94
N GLU A 77 15.71 13.32 -31.94
CA GLU A 77 15.16 13.41 -30.60
C GLU A 77 15.72 14.61 -29.84
N ALA A 78 17.02 14.90 -30.00
CA ALA A 78 17.64 16.09 -29.44
C ALA A 78 16.98 17.38 -29.95
N ALA A 79 16.68 17.47 -31.25
CA ALA A 79 15.99 18.62 -31.83
C ALA A 79 14.56 18.78 -31.27
N ARG A 80 13.84 17.67 -31.10
CA ARG A 80 12.50 17.66 -30.48
C ARG A 80 12.56 18.13 -29.03
N LEU A 81 13.44 17.54 -28.21
CA LEU A 81 13.58 17.87 -26.80
C LEU A 81 14.05 19.30 -26.58
N ALA A 82 15.03 19.79 -27.34
CA ALA A 82 15.44 21.20 -27.27
C ALA A 82 14.24 22.11 -27.56
N GLY A 83 13.52 21.91 -28.67
CA GLY A 83 12.34 22.72 -29.01
C GLY A 83 11.25 22.75 -27.93
N LEU A 84 11.15 21.72 -27.09
CA LEU A 84 10.16 21.62 -26.02
C LEU A 84 10.67 22.12 -24.65
N TRP A 85 11.96 22.00 -24.37
CA TRP A 85 12.53 22.16 -23.02
C TRP A 85 13.47 23.35 -22.82
N SER A 86 14.07 23.92 -23.87
CA SER A 86 15.09 24.99 -23.73
C SER A 86 14.60 26.19 -22.91
N ASP A 87 13.31 26.50 -23.01
CA ASP A 87 12.63 27.58 -22.28
C ASP A 87 11.64 27.09 -21.21
N ALA A 88 11.60 25.78 -20.94
CA ALA A 88 10.62 25.20 -20.03
C ALA A 88 10.95 25.43 -18.55
N PHE A 89 12.22 25.65 -18.20
CA PHE A 89 12.68 25.76 -16.82
C PHE A 89 12.58 27.20 -16.28
N PRO A 90 11.96 27.41 -15.11
CA PRO A 90 11.78 28.75 -14.54
C PRO A 90 13.12 29.33 -14.04
N ALA A 91 13.20 30.66 -13.94
CA ALA A 91 14.40 31.36 -13.45
C ALA A 91 14.88 30.85 -12.07
N GLY A 92 13.95 30.52 -11.17
CA GLY A 92 14.28 29.96 -9.86
C GLY A 92 14.97 28.59 -9.92
N TYR A 93 14.64 27.75 -10.91
CA TYR A 93 15.33 26.48 -11.11
C TYR A 93 16.76 26.72 -11.61
N ARG A 94 16.90 27.57 -12.63
CA ARG A 94 18.20 27.90 -13.27
C ARG A 94 19.19 28.58 -12.33
N ALA A 95 18.70 29.23 -11.27
CA ALA A 95 19.53 29.81 -10.22
C ALA A 95 20.13 28.78 -9.24
N VAL A 96 19.60 27.56 -9.22
CA VAL A 96 19.95 26.53 -8.22
C VAL A 96 20.61 25.31 -8.86
N TYR A 97 20.24 24.96 -10.09
CA TYR A 97 20.71 23.76 -10.77
C TYR A 97 21.37 24.10 -12.11
N GLU A 98 22.44 23.38 -12.40
CA GLU A 98 23.14 23.43 -13.69
C GLU A 98 22.34 22.73 -14.79
N ALA A 99 22.66 23.04 -16.05
CA ALA A 99 21.96 22.51 -17.22
C ALA A 99 22.05 20.97 -17.31
N GLU A 100 23.15 20.37 -16.90
CA GLU A 100 23.34 18.92 -16.88
C GLU A 100 22.39 18.23 -15.88
N ALA A 101 22.05 18.89 -14.77
CA ALA A 101 21.09 18.37 -13.80
C ALA A 101 19.65 18.43 -14.34
N ALA A 102 19.33 19.43 -15.15
CA ALA A 102 18.04 19.53 -15.84
C ALA A 102 17.84 18.41 -16.86
N LEU A 103 18.90 17.93 -17.51
CA LEU A 103 18.83 16.79 -18.43
C LEU A 103 18.26 15.53 -17.75
N GLY A 104 18.65 15.26 -16.51
CA GLY A 104 18.09 14.16 -15.71
C GLY A 104 16.60 14.34 -15.42
N ASP A 105 16.17 15.58 -15.17
CA ASP A 105 14.75 15.90 -14.97
C ASP A 105 13.94 15.74 -16.25
N ILE A 106 14.48 16.16 -17.41
CA ILE A 106 13.87 15.95 -18.72
C ILE A 106 13.66 14.46 -18.95
N VAL A 107 14.68 13.63 -18.74
CA VAL A 107 14.58 12.17 -18.90
C VAL A 107 13.43 11.61 -18.06
N ASN A 108 13.31 12.04 -16.80
CA ASN A 108 12.25 11.59 -15.90
C ASN A 108 10.86 12.07 -16.34
N PHE A 109 10.73 13.32 -16.80
CA PHE A 109 9.46 13.83 -17.32
C PHE A 109 9.05 13.17 -18.64
N GLU A 110 10.00 12.87 -19.53
CA GLU A 110 9.71 12.19 -20.80
C GLU A 110 9.39 10.69 -20.61
N THR A 111 9.46 10.15 -19.39
CA THR A 111 8.86 8.84 -19.10
C THR A 111 7.33 8.86 -19.09
N PHE A 112 6.72 10.04 -18.91
CA PHE A 112 5.28 10.22 -18.97
C PHE A 112 4.79 10.23 -20.41
N ASP A 113 3.55 9.77 -20.60
CA ASP A 113 2.83 9.89 -21.86
C ASP A 113 2.36 11.35 -22.05
N LEU A 114 3.31 12.24 -22.33
CA LEU A 114 3.07 13.67 -22.50
C LEU A 114 2.53 14.01 -23.90
N ASP A 115 2.90 13.20 -24.90
CA ASP A 115 2.58 13.41 -26.31
C ASP A 115 1.53 12.42 -26.86
N GLY A 116 0.99 11.51 -26.03
CA GLY A 116 0.05 10.48 -26.45
C GLY A 116 0.70 9.32 -27.23
N ALA A 117 2.02 9.19 -27.16
CA ALA A 117 2.81 8.18 -27.84
C ALA A 117 3.05 6.91 -27.00
N GLY A 118 2.47 6.87 -25.79
CA GLY A 118 2.68 5.82 -24.80
C GLY A 118 3.77 6.18 -23.79
N GLY A 119 3.79 5.45 -22.69
CA GLY A 119 4.64 5.75 -21.53
C GLY A 119 3.85 5.63 -20.24
N ARG A 120 4.35 6.29 -19.20
CA ARG A 120 3.72 6.32 -17.90
C ARG A 120 2.44 7.18 -17.95
N PRO A 121 1.29 6.71 -17.43
CA PRO A 121 0.02 7.44 -17.57
C PRO A 121 0.08 8.87 -17.02
N PHE A 122 -0.65 9.77 -17.68
CA PHE A 122 -0.80 11.14 -17.18
C PHE A 122 -1.49 11.15 -15.80
N GLY A 123 -0.94 11.91 -14.85
CA GLY A 123 -1.43 12.02 -13.47
C GLY A 123 -0.76 11.07 -12.47
N ASP A 124 0.15 10.23 -12.96
CA ASP A 124 0.92 9.29 -12.15
C ASP A 124 2.13 9.99 -11.46
N PRO A 125 2.52 9.72 -10.20
CA PRO A 125 3.57 10.48 -9.51
C PRO A 125 4.93 9.76 -9.47
N LEU A 126 6.00 10.33 -10.04
CA LEU A 126 7.31 9.66 -10.10
C LEU A 126 8.20 10.21 -8.99
N LEU A 127 8.80 9.33 -8.20
CA LEU A 127 9.70 9.70 -7.10
C LEU A 127 11.10 9.13 -7.36
N THR A 128 12.11 9.98 -7.22
CA THR A 128 13.52 9.55 -7.24
C THR A 128 14.25 10.13 -6.03
N VAL A 129 15.24 9.41 -5.52
CA VAL A 129 16.09 9.83 -4.39
C VAL A 129 17.49 10.07 -4.89
N TYR A 130 18.14 11.14 -4.43
CA TYR A 130 19.54 11.40 -4.71
C TYR A 130 20.26 12.00 -3.49
N ILE A 131 21.55 11.69 -3.36
CA ILE A 131 22.42 12.25 -2.32
C ILE A 131 23.26 13.38 -2.95
N ARG A 132 23.39 14.49 -2.25
CA ARG A 132 24.25 15.60 -2.69
C ARG A 132 25.72 15.29 -2.39
N THR A 133 26.51 15.02 -3.42
CA THR A 133 27.97 14.88 -3.30
C THR A 133 28.66 16.23 -3.06
N GLY A 134 29.65 16.29 -2.16
CA GLY A 134 30.45 17.49 -1.89
C GLY A 134 29.79 18.52 -0.96
N ALA A 135 28.69 18.12 -0.35
CA ALA A 135 27.92 18.95 0.55
C ALA A 135 28.63 18.96 1.94
N PRO A 136 28.86 20.13 2.59
CA PRO A 136 29.63 20.20 3.83
C PRO A 136 29.04 19.28 4.91
N SER A 137 29.90 18.66 5.72
CA SER A 137 29.56 17.64 6.75
C SER A 137 28.62 18.14 7.87
N THR A 138 28.11 19.36 7.75
CA THR A 138 27.15 20.02 8.62
C THR A 138 25.72 19.99 8.07
N LEU A 139 25.48 19.36 6.92
CA LEU A 139 24.12 19.26 6.38
C LEU A 139 23.24 18.40 7.28
N VAL A 140 22.05 18.95 7.54
CA VAL A 140 21.01 18.36 8.40
C VAL A 140 20.20 17.31 7.64
N GLU A 141 20.19 17.37 6.30
CA GLU A 141 19.50 16.43 5.41
C GLU A 141 20.37 15.22 5.05
N ASP A 142 19.77 14.03 5.02
CA ASP A 142 20.46 12.79 4.66
C ASP A 142 20.43 12.54 3.14
N ALA A 143 19.34 12.95 2.49
CA ALA A 143 19.15 12.86 1.04
C ALA A 143 18.11 13.87 0.55
N ARG A 144 17.93 13.96 -0.76
CA ARG A 144 16.87 14.74 -1.39
C ARG A 144 15.97 13.87 -2.25
N ILE A 145 14.68 14.19 -2.25
CA ILE A 145 13.65 13.51 -3.04
C ILE A 145 13.20 14.46 -4.15
N ARG A 146 13.26 13.99 -5.40
CA ARG A 146 12.57 14.65 -6.53
C ARG A 146 11.25 13.94 -6.80
N LEU A 147 10.19 14.73 -6.80
CA LEU A 147 8.84 14.30 -7.12
C LEU A 147 8.38 14.98 -8.41
N TYR A 148 8.18 14.19 -9.45
CA TYR A 148 7.73 14.63 -10.77
C TYR A 148 6.24 14.34 -10.93
N LEU A 149 5.46 15.40 -11.16
CA LEU A 149 4.01 15.33 -11.32
C LEU A 149 3.57 16.04 -12.60
N THR A 150 2.54 15.50 -13.24
CA THR A 150 1.88 16.16 -14.38
C THR A 150 0.62 16.95 -13.96
N ARG A 151 0.31 16.97 -12.66
CA ARG A 151 -0.77 17.76 -12.06
C ARG A 151 -0.27 18.39 -10.76
N PRO A 152 -0.69 19.62 -10.45
CA PRO A 152 -0.25 20.28 -9.23
C PRO A 152 -0.77 19.53 -8.00
N ARG A 153 0.05 19.45 -6.95
CA ARG A 153 -0.33 18.89 -5.65
C ARG A 153 0.15 19.81 -4.54
N SER A 154 -0.67 19.99 -3.51
CA SER A 154 -0.24 20.76 -2.35
C SER A 154 0.67 19.93 -1.46
N LEU A 155 1.53 20.60 -0.69
CA LEU A 155 2.33 19.92 0.34
C LEU A 155 1.46 19.16 1.35
N THR A 156 0.30 19.70 1.70
CA THR A 156 -0.67 19.03 2.59
C THR A 156 -1.10 17.67 2.04
N GLN A 157 -1.09 17.48 0.72
CA GLN A 157 -1.38 16.19 0.07
C GLN A 157 -0.16 15.26 0.02
N ILE A 158 1.06 15.78 -0.01
CA ILE A 158 2.30 14.99 -0.19
C ILE A 158 2.92 14.57 1.14
N LEU A 159 3.06 15.53 2.07
CA LEU A 159 3.79 15.34 3.33
C LEU A 159 3.27 14.18 4.20
N PRO A 160 1.94 13.92 4.31
CA PRO A 160 1.46 12.81 5.12
C PRO A 160 2.05 11.45 4.71
N PHE A 161 2.23 11.20 3.42
CA PHE A 161 2.82 9.95 2.92
C PHE A 161 4.27 9.80 3.39
N LEU A 162 5.08 10.86 3.21
CA LEU A 162 6.49 10.84 3.61
C LEU A 162 6.65 10.69 5.13
N HIS A 163 5.81 11.39 5.91
CA HIS A 163 5.80 11.26 7.37
C HIS A 163 5.41 9.85 7.83
N ASN A 164 4.40 9.23 7.21
CA ASN A 164 3.98 7.86 7.52
C ASN A 164 5.08 6.83 7.22
N LEU A 165 5.87 7.06 6.17
CA LEU A 165 7.09 6.29 5.86
C LEU A 165 8.25 6.54 6.84
N GLY A 166 8.09 7.49 7.76
CA GLY A 166 9.05 7.83 8.80
C GLY A 166 10.09 8.87 8.41
N LEU A 167 9.91 9.56 7.28
CA LEU A 167 10.80 10.62 6.81
C LEU A 167 10.42 11.96 7.45
N GLU A 168 11.42 12.76 7.79
CA GLU A 168 11.25 14.15 8.19
C GLU A 168 11.61 15.06 7.02
N VAL A 169 10.67 15.91 6.58
CA VAL A 169 10.92 16.86 5.49
C VAL A 169 11.42 18.18 6.07
N LEU A 170 12.63 18.58 5.68
CA LEU A 170 13.34 19.74 6.23
C LEU A 170 13.12 21.00 5.41
N ASP A 171 13.15 20.88 4.09
CA ASP A 171 12.89 21.98 3.17
C ASP A 171 12.19 21.49 1.89
N GLN A 172 11.67 22.44 1.11
CA GLN A 172 11.18 22.18 -0.23
C GLN A 172 11.63 23.25 -1.23
N ARG A 173 11.73 22.85 -2.49
CA ARG A 173 11.89 23.72 -3.65
C ARG A 173 10.91 23.28 -4.74
N PRO A 174 9.75 23.94 -4.85
CA PRO A 174 8.80 23.66 -5.91
C PRO A 174 9.20 24.40 -7.20
N PHE A 175 9.06 23.72 -8.33
CA PHE A 175 9.28 24.28 -9.67
C PHE A 175 8.10 23.93 -10.57
N GLU A 176 7.59 24.95 -11.25
CA GLU A 176 6.58 24.83 -12.30
C GLU A 176 7.30 24.98 -13.64
N LEU A 177 7.29 23.90 -14.43
CA LEU A 177 7.94 23.83 -15.72
C LEU A 177 6.88 23.94 -16.82
N ARG A 178 7.23 24.59 -17.93
CA ARG A 178 6.31 24.77 -19.07
C ARG A 178 6.90 24.18 -20.35
N ARG A 179 6.70 22.88 -20.55
CA ARG A 179 7.16 22.13 -21.73
C ARG A 179 6.20 22.32 -22.89
N GLY A 180 6.59 23.02 -23.96
CA GLY A 180 5.74 23.18 -25.15
C GLY A 180 4.32 23.71 -24.88
N GLY A 181 4.14 24.47 -23.79
CA GLY A 181 2.83 24.97 -23.33
C GLY A 181 2.10 24.08 -22.31
N GLN A 182 2.59 22.87 -22.03
CA GLN A 182 2.10 21.97 -20.99
C GLN A 182 2.78 22.26 -19.65
N GLU A 183 1.99 22.33 -18.58
CA GLU A 183 2.49 22.54 -17.21
C GLU A 183 2.90 21.22 -16.55
N LEU A 184 4.09 21.20 -15.98
CA LEU A 184 4.67 20.08 -15.24
C LEU A 184 5.22 20.59 -13.91
N PHE A 185 5.24 19.73 -12.90
CA PHE A 185 5.57 20.13 -11.53
C PHE A 185 6.69 19.24 -10.99
N LEU A 186 7.76 19.88 -10.50
CA LEU A 186 8.86 19.23 -9.83
C LEU A 186 8.94 19.75 -8.39
N TYR A 187 8.90 18.85 -7.42
CA TYR A 187 9.17 19.18 -6.02
C TYR A 187 10.49 18.54 -5.64
N ASP A 188 11.46 19.36 -5.24
CA ASP A 188 12.73 18.89 -4.68
C ASP A 188 12.71 19.09 -3.16
N LEU A 189 12.64 17.98 -2.42
CA LEU A 189 12.43 17.94 -0.97
C LEU A 189 13.72 17.49 -0.28
N GLY A 190 14.24 18.31 0.64
CA GLY A 190 15.30 17.91 1.55
C GLY A 190 14.74 17.06 2.67
N VAL A 191 15.27 15.84 2.86
CA VAL A 191 14.71 14.89 3.83
C VAL A 191 15.75 14.30 4.75
N LYS A 192 15.30 13.96 5.96
CA LYS A 192 16.03 13.19 6.94
C LYS A 192 15.35 11.83 7.13
N PHE A 193 16.16 10.79 7.14
CA PHE A 193 15.73 9.41 7.29
C PHE A 193 15.69 9.02 8.78
N PRO A 194 14.83 8.07 9.16
CA PRO A 194 14.76 7.62 10.54
C PRO A 194 15.98 6.75 10.89
N GLY A 195 16.69 7.09 11.97
CA GLY A 195 17.79 6.28 12.49
C GLY A 195 18.99 6.21 11.54
N SER A 196 19.52 5.00 11.32
CA SER A 196 20.65 4.74 10.42
C SER A 196 20.22 4.12 9.08
N VAL A 197 19.01 4.45 8.60
CA VAL A 197 18.53 3.92 7.32
C VAL A 197 19.33 4.54 6.17
N ASP A 198 19.82 3.68 5.29
CA ASP A 198 20.50 4.07 4.05
C ASP A 198 19.48 4.58 3.01
N PRO A 199 19.55 5.88 2.60
CA PRO A 199 18.65 6.45 1.62
C PRO A 199 18.74 5.80 0.23
N GLU A 200 19.94 5.49 -0.25
CA GLU A 200 20.13 4.93 -1.59
C GLU A 200 19.59 3.49 -1.65
N GLY A 201 19.95 2.66 -0.67
CA GLY A 201 19.50 1.28 -0.59
C GLY A 201 18.00 1.10 -0.32
N THR A 202 17.28 2.17 0.05
CA THR A 202 15.81 2.15 0.27
C THR A 202 15.02 2.96 -0.75
N SER A 203 15.70 3.64 -1.68
CA SER A 203 15.09 4.53 -2.69
C SER A 203 13.98 3.87 -3.52
N GLY A 204 14.20 2.62 -3.98
CA GLY A 204 13.20 1.88 -4.76
C GLY A 204 11.94 1.57 -3.94
N LEU A 205 12.10 1.09 -2.70
CA LEU A 205 10.97 0.81 -1.81
C LEU A 205 10.18 2.07 -1.45
N LEU A 206 10.88 3.19 -1.26
CA LEU A 206 10.28 4.50 -1.04
C LEU A 206 9.44 4.93 -2.24
N ALA A 207 10.02 4.86 -3.45
CA ALA A 207 9.35 5.25 -4.68
C ALA A 207 8.11 4.39 -4.94
N ASP A 208 8.22 3.07 -4.78
CA ASP A 208 7.10 2.15 -4.98
C ASP A 208 5.96 2.40 -3.98
N ALA A 209 6.28 2.53 -2.69
CA ALA A 209 5.27 2.74 -1.65
C ALA A 209 4.59 4.11 -1.79
N PHE A 210 5.36 5.17 -2.04
CA PHE A 210 4.83 6.51 -2.24
C PHE A 210 3.94 6.58 -3.49
N THR A 211 4.37 5.97 -4.60
CA THR A 211 3.59 5.91 -5.83
C THR A 211 2.26 5.17 -5.62
N ALA A 212 2.31 3.99 -4.98
CA ALA A 212 1.10 3.22 -4.67
C ALA A 212 0.14 4.01 -3.77
N ALA A 213 0.66 4.74 -2.76
CA ALA A 213 -0.16 5.53 -1.86
C ALA A 213 -0.82 6.72 -2.57
N MET A 214 -0.09 7.46 -3.39
CA MET A 214 -0.64 8.60 -4.14
C MET A 214 -1.65 8.20 -5.22
N ARG A 215 -1.47 7.03 -5.87
CA ARG A 215 -2.49 6.46 -6.76
C ARG A 215 -3.75 6.02 -6.02
N GLY A 216 -3.62 5.78 -4.71
CA GLY A 216 -4.68 5.24 -3.87
C GLY A 216 -4.78 3.71 -3.92
N ASP A 217 -3.74 3.03 -4.41
CA ASP A 217 -3.62 1.55 -4.44
C ASP A 217 -3.41 0.98 -3.03
N ILE A 218 -2.95 1.80 -2.09
CA ILE A 218 -2.87 1.50 -0.66
C ILE A 218 -3.44 2.64 0.20
N GLU A 219 -3.81 2.31 1.43
CA GLU A 219 -3.90 3.30 2.50
C GLU A 219 -2.51 3.60 3.05
N SER A 220 -2.30 4.85 3.45
CA SER A 220 -1.07 5.28 4.10
C SER A 220 -1.34 5.63 5.55
N ASP A 221 -0.60 4.97 6.44
CA ASP A 221 -0.65 5.18 7.88
C ASP A 221 0.70 4.81 8.50
N ARG A 222 0.77 4.85 9.83
CA ARG A 222 2.00 4.59 10.59
C ARG A 222 2.67 3.24 10.28
N ILE A 223 1.94 2.22 9.80
CA ILE A 223 2.51 0.92 9.42
C ILE A 223 3.49 1.07 8.23
N ASP A 224 3.34 2.11 7.39
CA ASP A 224 4.25 2.38 6.28
C ASP A 224 5.70 2.61 6.73
N ALA A 225 5.93 3.01 7.98
CA ALA A 225 7.27 3.15 8.53
C ALA A 225 8.10 1.86 8.42
N LEU A 226 7.44 0.69 8.40
CA LEU A 226 8.11 -0.60 8.19
C LEU A 226 8.71 -0.76 6.79
N VAL A 227 8.19 -0.06 5.78
CA VAL A 227 8.73 -0.12 4.41
C VAL A 227 10.18 0.33 4.38
N ILE A 228 10.46 1.47 5.00
CA ILE A 228 11.79 2.08 4.99
C ILE A 228 12.67 1.52 6.10
N ARG A 229 12.14 1.42 7.33
CA ARG A 229 12.91 0.93 8.48
C ARG A 229 13.32 -0.54 8.32
N GLU A 230 12.41 -1.36 7.80
CA GLU A 230 12.59 -2.82 7.73
C GLU A 230 12.76 -3.37 6.31
N ARG A 231 12.91 -2.47 5.33
CA ARG A 231 13.05 -2.82 3.91
C ARG A 231 11.94 -3.76 3.41
N LEU A 232 10.72 -3.54 3.90
CA LEU A 232 9.55 -4.31 3.48
C LEU A 232 8.92 -3.71 2.23
N ALA A 233 8.39 -4.55 1.35
CA ALA A 233 7.54 -4.08 0.27
C ALA A 233 6.21 -3.56 0.84
N TRP A 234 5.63 -2.53 0.21
CA TRP A 234 4.35 -1.97 0.64
C TRP A 234 3.21 -3.01 0.67
N ARG A 235 3.26 -4.02 -0.22
CA ARG A 235 2.29 -5.13 -0.22
C ARG A 235 2.36 -5.98 1.05
N GLN A 236 3.55 -6.13 1.63
CA GLN A 236 3.73 -6.83 2.91
C GLN A 236 3.17 -6.01 4.08
N ALA A 237 3.42 -4.69 4.08
CA ALA A 237 2.79 -3.79 5.05
C ALA A 237 1.24 -3.83 4.95
N ALA A 238 0.69 -3.96 3.74
CA ALA A 238 -0.75 -4.11 3.53
C ALA A 238 -1.34 -5.40 4.13
N ILE A 239 -0.57 -6.50 4.22
CA ILE A 239 -1.00 -7.72 4.95
C ILE A 239 -1.21 -7.39 6.43
N LEU A 240 -0.21 -6.76 7.06
CA LEU A 240 -0.25 -6.39 8.48
C LEU A 240 -1.40 -5.41 8.75
N ARG A 241 -1.58 -4.42 7.88
CA ARG A 241 -2.69 -3.47 7.92
C ARG A 241 -4.04 -4.17 7.83
N SER A 242 -4.21 -5.10 6.89
CA SER A 242 -5.44 -5.89 6.76
C SER A 242 -5.76 -6.69 8.02
N TYR A 243 -4.77 -7.38 8.60
CA TYR A 243 -4.99 -8.12 9.86
C TYR A 243 -5.27 -7.19 11.04
N ALA A 244 -4.62 -6.01 11.11
CA ALA A 244 -4.94 -5.01 12.12
C ALA A 244 -6.39 -4.53 12.01
N LYS A 245 -6.87 -4.24 10.80
CA LYS A 245 -8.27 -3.84 10.54
C LYS A 245 -9.26 -4.96 10.87
N TYR A 246 -8.94 -6.20 10.50
CA TYR A 246 -9.75 -7.36 10.88
C TYR A 246 -9.83 -7.52 12.40
N LEU A 247 -8.72 -7.33 13.11
CA LEU A 247 -8.67 -7.40 14.57
C LEU A 247 -9.51 -6.29 15.23
N GLN A 248 -9.59 -5.09 14.64
CA GLN A 248 -10.53 -4.05 15.07
C GLN A 248 -11.98 -4.52 14.94
N GLN A 249 -12.36 -5.10 13.79
CA GLN A 249 -13.70 -5.64 13.56
C GLN A 249 -14.05 -6.83 14.46
N LEU A 250 -13.06 -7.56 14.98
CA LEU A 250 -13.25 -8.60 16.01
C LEU A 250 -13.60 -8.02 17.40
N GLY A 251 -13.44 -6.71 17.61
CA GLY A 251 -13.72 -6.04 18.87
C GLY A 251 -12.54 -6.08 19.86
N THR A 252 -11.30 -6.02 19.37
CA THR A 252 -10.12 -5.91 20.24
C THR A 252 -10.15 -4.64 21.11
N THR A 253 -9.61 -4.72 22.32
CA THR A 253 -9.44 -3.56 23.21
C THR A 253 -8.26 -2.68 22.82
N ASN A 254 -7.34 -3.20 22.01
CA ASN A 254 -6.15 -2.48 21.59
C ASN A 254 -6.48 -1.44 20.52
N SER A 255 -6.01 -0.19 20.71
CA SER A 255 -6.19 0.85 19.70
C SER A 255 -5.36 0.54 18.44
N TYR A 256 -5.80 1.06 17.29
CA TYR A 256 -5.06 0.91 16.04
C TYR A 256 -3.63 1.45 16.14
N GLY A 257 -3.45 2.58 16.85
CA GLY A 257 -2.14 3.17 17.09
C GLY A 257 -1.22 2.23 17.87
N PHE A 258 -1.71 1.62 18.95
CA PHE A 258 -0.95 0.63 19.72
C PHE A 258 -0.56 -0.58 18.87
N ILE A 259 -1.47 -1.03 18.00
CA ILE A 259 -1.19 -2.14 17.07
C ILE A 259 -0.03 -1.79 16.13
N ALA A 260 -0.10 -0.63 15.47
CA ALA A 260 0.94 -0.17 14.57
C ALA A 260 2.28 0.00 15.30
N ASP A 261 2.28 0.63 16.48
CA ASP A 261 3.48 0.85 17.29
C ASP A 261 4.13 -0.45 17.76
N THR A 262 3.33 -1.45 18.12
CA THR A 262 3.84 -2.77 18.50
C THR A 262 4.54 -3.45 17.34
N LEU A 263 3.95 -3.41 16.14
CA LEU A 263 4.55 -4.00 14.94
C LEU A 263 5.87 -3.29 14.57
N ILE A 264 5.92 -1.96 14.69
CA ILE A 264 7.11 -1.14 14.37
C ILE A 264 8.22 -1.35 15.39
N SER A 265 7.88 -1.48 16.67
CA SER A 265 8.87 -1.59 17.75
C SER A 265 9.44 -3.01 17.92
N ASN A 266 8.75 -4.03 17.39
CA ASN A 266 9.13 -5.44 17.54
C ASN A 266 9.47 -6.08 16.19
N VAL A 267 10.46 -5.50 15.52
CA VAL A 267 10.91 -5.82 14.16
C VAL A 267 11.12 -7.31 13.90
N ARG A 268 11.88 -7.98 14.77
CA ARG A 268 12.22 -9.41 14.60
C ARG A 268 10.95 -10.25 14.55
N ALA A 269 10.01 -10.00 15.46
CA ALA A 269 8.71 -10.67 15.49
C ALA A 269 7.87 -10.32 14.25
N THR A 270 7.80 -9.04 13.85
CA THR A 270 7.06 -8.62 12.65
C THR A 270 7.59 -9.28 11.36
N ARG A 271 8.91 -9.41 11.22
CA ARG A 271 9.53 -10.12 10.07
C ARG A 271 9.26 -11.62 10.13
N ALA A 272 9.37 -12.24 11.29
CA ALA A 272 9.06 -13.66 11.47
C ALA A 272 7.57 -13.96 11.22
N LEU A 273 6.67 -13.04 11.55
CA LEU A 273 5.24 -13.11 11.25
C LEU A 273 4.96 -13.08 9.74
N LEU A 274 5.60 -12.16 9.02
CA LEU A 274 5.50 -12.12 7.55
C LEU A 274 6.13 -13.36 6.90
N ALA A 275 7.24 -13.86 7.45
CA ALA A 275 7.85 -15.11 7.00
C ALA A 275 6.91 -16.31 7.21
N LEU A 276 6.20 -16.36 8.35
CA LEU A 276 5.17 -17.37 8.61
C LEU A 276 4.03 -17.30 7.58
N PHE A 277 3.55 -16.09 7.30
CA PHE A 277 2.53 -15.88 6.27
C PHE A 277 3.00 -16.35 4.89
N GLN A 278 4.19 -15.92 4.46
CA GLN A 278 4.78 -16.30 3.19
C GLN A 278 4.95 -17.83 3.09
N ALA A 279 5.60 -18.45 4.08
CA ALA A 279 5.84 -19.89 4.10
C ALA A 279 4.53 -20.70 4.00
N LYS A 280 3.47 -20.24 4.66
CA LYS A 280 2.17 -20.92 4.65
C LYS A 280 1.44 -20.83 3.31
N PHE A 281 1.55 -19.71 2.60
CA PHE A 281 0.67 -19.40 1.46
C PHE A 281 1.38 -19.28 0.11
N ASP A 282 2.71 -19.34 0.05
CA ASP A 282 3.45 -19.23 -1.21
C ASP A 282 3.17 -20.41 -2.15
N PRO A 283 2.51 -20.21 -3.31
CA PRO A 283 2.18 -21.29 -4.23
C PRO A 283 3.41 -21.89 -4.92
N GLY A 284 4.58 -21.25 -4.85
CA GLY A 284 5.83 -21.76 -5.40
C GLY A 284 6.51 -22.84 -4.54
N LEU A 285 6.05 -23.05 -3.30
CA LEU A 285 6.56 -24.09 -2.41
C LEU A 285 5.79 -25.41 -2.58
N ASP A 286 6.50 -26.54 -2.54
CA ASP A 286 5.86 -27.85 -2.41
C ASP A 286 5.39 -28.11 -0.97
N GLU A 287 4.58 -29.15 -0.75
CA GLU A 287 4.03 -29.45 0.60
C GLU A 287 5.12 -29.77 1.65
N PRO A 288 6.16 -30.58 1.36
CA PRO A 288 7.25 -30.81 2.31
C PRO A 288 8.01 -29.52 2.71
N ASP A 289 8.39 -28.67 1.75
CA ASP A 289 9.06 -27.39 2.01
C ASP A 289 8.14 -26.43 2.73
N ARG A 290 6.86 -26.34 2.33
CA ARG A 290 5.85 -25.54 3.03
C ARG A 290 5.75 -25.94 4.49
N GLY A 291 5.65 -27.24 4.78
CA GLY A 291 5.57 -27.75 6.15
C GLY A 291 6.80 -27.38 6.98
N ARG A 292 8.01 -27.60 6.43
CA ARG A 292 9.28 -27.26 7.08
C ARG A 292 9.42 -25.75 7.32
N ASN A 293 9.19 -24.94 6.29
CA ASN A 293 9.35 -23.49 6.33
C ASN A 293 8.32 -22.85 7.27
N THR A 294 7.07 -23.33 7.24
CA THR A 294 6.01 -22.89 8.17
C THR A 294 6.39 -23.17 9.62
N ALA A 295 6.87 -24.39 9.91
CA ALA A 295 7.30 -24.77 11.26
C ALA A 295 8.52 -23.97 11.73
N GLY A 296 9.49 -23.74 10.84
CA GLY A 296 10.68 -22.92 11.11
C GLY A 296 10.33 -21.47 11.41
N ALA A 297 9.52 -20.84 10.56
CA ALA A 297 9.07 -19.45 10.75
C ALA A 297 8.24 -19.28 12.02
N LYS A 298 7.36 -20.25 12.34
CA LYS A 298 6.60 -20.26 13.60
C LYS A 298 7.52 -20.34 14.81
N LYS A 299 8.54 -21.20 14.78
CA LYS A 299 9.51 -21.34 15.87
C LYS A 299 10.28 -20.04 16.10
N GLU A 300 10.75 -19.40 15.02
CA GLU A 300 11.45 -18.12 15.11
C GLU A 300 10.54 -17.01 15.63
N LEU A 301 9.28 -16.97 15.19
CA LEU A 301 8.30 -16.00 15.67
C LEU A 301 8.05 -16.16 17.17
N LEU A 302 7.87 -17.39 17.65
CA LEU A 302 7.69 -17.66 19.08
C LEU A 302 8.91 -17.20 19.89
N ALA A 303 10.13 -17.54 19.44
CA ALA A 303 11.35 -17.09 20.10
C ALA A 303 11.46 -15.56 20.13
N ALA A 304 11.14 -14.90 19.02
CA ALA A 304 11.15 -13.44 18.95
C ALA A 304 10.09 -12.78 19.84
N ILE A 305 8.95 -13.43 20.04
CA ILE A 305 7.89 -12.98 20.96
C ILE A 305 8.31 -13.19 22.42
N ASP A 306 8.92 -14.33 22.75
CA ASP A 306 9.36 -14.66 24.11
C ASP A 306 10.42 -13.69 24.65
N ASP A 307 11.18 -13.02 23.75
CA ASP A 307 12.15 -11.98 24.09
C ASP A 307 11.51 -10.61 24.40
N ILE A 308 10.19 -10.44 24.24
CA ILE A 308 9.50 -9.15 24.40
C ILE A 308 9.16 -8.92 25.88
N PRO A 309 9.67 -7.84 26.52
CA PRO A 309 9.44 -7.59 27.93
C PRO A 309 8.02 -7.06 28.24
N VAL A 310 7.36 -6.46 27.25
CA VAL A 310 6.03 -5.84 27.43
C VAL A 310 4.94 -6.87 27.13
N LEU A 311 4.20 -7.26 28.17
CA LEU A 311 3.19 -8.32 28.09
C LEU A 311 2.07 -8.05 27.06
N ASP A 312 1.60 -6.80 26.94
CA ASP A 312 0.54 -6.48 25.98
C ASP A 312 1.04 -6.55 24.52
N ALA A 313 2.33 -6.25 24.28
CA ALA A 313 2.96 -6.41 22.98
C ALA A 313 3.13 -7.89 22.61
N ASP A 314 3.58 -8.72 23.56
CA ASP A 314 3.62 -10.19 23.42
C ASP A 314 2.24 -10.74 23.03
N ARG A 315 1.21 -10.43 23.83
CA ARG A 315 -0.16 -10.91 23.60
C ARG A 315 -0.69 -10.51 22.23
N LEU A 316 -0.41 -9.28 21.81
CA LEU A 316 -0.82 -8.79 20.50
C LEU A 316 -0.13 -9.58 19.38
N LEU A 317 1.18 -9.79 19.44
CA LEU A 317 1.91 -10.54 18.41
C LEU A 317 1.51 -12.01 18.36
N ARG A 318 1.23 -12.63 19.50
CA ARG A 318 0.62 -13.98 19.55
C ARG A 318 -0.76 -14.00 18.91
N THR A 319 -1.54 -12.94 19.07
CA THR A 319 -2.85 -12.80 18.40
C THR A 319 -2.68 -12.71 16.89
N PHE A 320 -1.74 -11.91 16.39
CA PHE A 320 -1.41 -11.85 14.96
C PHE A 320 -0.95 -13.21 14.41
N MET A 321 -0.08 -13.91 15.14
CA MET A 321 0.31 -15.28 14.79
C MET A 321 -0.91 -16.20 14.68
N ASN A 322 -1.83 -16.17 15.67
CA ASN A 322 -3.05 -16.96 15.64
C ASN A 322 -3.96 -16.61 14.44
N LEU A 323 -4.05 -15.33 14.04
CA LEU A 323 -4.79 -14.92 12.84
C LEU A 323 -4.18 -15.50 11.55
N VAL A 324 -2.85 -15.48 11.41
CA VAL A 324 -2.16 -16.09 10.26
C VAL A 324 -2.38 -17.60 10.24
N GLU A 325 -2.28 -18.27 11.39
CA GLU A 325 -2.52 -19.72 11.50
C GLU A 325 -3.96 -20.10 11.20
N ALA A 326 -4.93 -19.30 11.66
CA ALA A 326 -6.36 -19.51 11.41
C ALA A 326 -6.78 -19.15 9.98
N THR A 327 -5.92 -18.49 9.20
CA THR A 327 -6.15 -18.22 7.78
C THR A 327 -5.96 -19.52 6.98
N THR A 328 -6.91 -19.82 6.11
CA THR A 328 -6.97 -21.05 5.32
C THR A 328 -6.65 -20.82 3.84
N ARG A 329 -6.99 -19.64 3.30
CA ARG A 329 -6.71 -19.21 1.92
C ARG A 329 -6.47 -17.71 1.86
N THR A 330 -5.68 -17.26 0.89
CA THR A 330 -5.47 -15.84 0.59
C THR A 330 -5.23 -15.61 -0.90
N ASN A 331 -5.66 -14.45 -1.42
CA ASN A 331 -5.45 -14.05 -2.82
C ASN A 331 -4.16 -13.21 -3.01
N TYR A 332 -3.35 -13.03 -1.96
CA TYR A 332 -2.17 -12.18 -1.97
C TYR A 332 -1.25 -12.43 -3.18
N PHE A 333 -1.06 -13.70 -3.54
CA PHE A 333 -0.20 -14.18 -4.63
C PHE A 333 -0.81 -14.04 -6.03
N GLN A 334 -2.08 -13.64 -6.14
CA GLN A 334 -2.72 -13.33 -7.42
C GLN A 334 -2.43 -11.90 -7.90
N GLY A 335 -1.74 -11.07 -7.11
CA GLY A 335 -1.36 -9.71 -7.50
C GLY A 335 -2.54 -8.72 -7.60
N LYS A 336 -3.69 -9.04 -6.99
CA LYS A 336 -4.89 -8.19 -7.02
C LYS A 336 -4.68 -6.87 -6.23
N ALA A 337 -5.53 -5.89 -6.52
CA ALA A 337 -5.56 -4.58 -5.84
C ALA A 337 -6.22 -4.66 -4.44
N HIS A 338 -7.05 -5.69 -4.21
CA HIS A 338 -7.64 -6.00 -2.91
C HIS A 338 -7.00 -7.28 -2.34
N LEU A 339 -6.92 -7.36 -1.02
CA LEU A 339 -6.53 -8.56 -0.28
C LEU A 339 -7.76 -9.28 0.24
N SER A 340 -7.71 -10.60 0.27
CA SER A 340 -8.78 -11.43 0.80
C SER A 340 -8.17 -12.58 1.60
N PHE A 341 -8.82 -12.89 2.73
CA PHE A 341 -8.40 -13.93 3.66
C PHE A 341 -9.63 -14.75 4.04
N LYS A 342 -9.57 -16.07 3.82
CA LYS A 342 -10.57 -16.99 4.32
C LYS A 342 -10.09 -17.54 5.65
N LEU A 343 -10.76 -17.21 6.75
CA LEU A 343 -10.40 -17.60 8.10
C LEU A 343 -11.29 -18.73 8.62
N ASN A 344 -10.76 -19.48 9.59
CA ASN A 344 -11.49 -20.35 10.49
C ASN A 344 -11.68 -19.65 11.85
N PRO A 345 -12.82 -18.97 12.09
CA PRO A 345 -13.06 -18.26 13.34
C PRO A 345 -13.02 -19.13 14.59
N ALA A 346 -13.32 -20.44 14.47
CA ALA A 346 -13.26 -21.36 15.60
C ALA A 346 -11.83 -21.52 16.15
N ALA A 347 -10.81 -21.39 15.28
CA ALA A 347 -9.40 -21.46 15.63
C ALA A 347 -8.84 -20.13 16.18
N ILE A 348 -9.61 -19.05 16.15
CA ILE A 348 -9.20 -17.73 16.67
C ILE A 348 -9.58 -17.64 18.14
N ALA A 349 -8.59 -17.58 19.03
CA ALA A 349 -8.81 -17.63 20.48
C ALA A 349 -9.74 -16.49 20.97
N GLY A 350 -9.53 -15.27 20.47
CA GLY A 350 -10.28 -14.06 20.83
C GLY A 350 -11.57 -13.80 20.04
N ALA A 351 -11.98 -14.69 19.12
CA ALA A 351 -13.17 -14.43 18.32
C ALA A 351 -14.47 -14.52 19.16
N PRO A 352 -15.38 -13.53 19.05
CA PRO A 352 -16.63 -13.52 19.80
C PRO A 352 -17.61 -14.60 19.32
N PHE A 353 -18.51 -15.05 20.21
CA PHE A 353 -19.57 -16.00 19.87
C PHE A 353 -20.77 -15.32 19.20
N PRO A 354 -21.48 -16.01 18.29
CA PRO A 354 -21.20 -17.35 17.78
C PRO A 354 -20.09 -17.32 16.71
N ARG A 355 -19.24 -18.34 16.69
CA ARG A 355 -18.12 -18.43 15.74
C ARG A 355 -18.60 -19.11 14.44
N PRO A 356 -18.57 -18.42 13.28
CA PRO A 356 -18.86 -19.04 11.99
C PRO A 356 -17.88 -20.17 11.69
N LYS A 357 -18.28 -21.10 10.81
CA LYS A 357 -17.38 -22.13 10.28
C LYS A 357 -16.30 -21.52 9.39
N TYR A 358 -16.70 -20.58 8.54
CA TYR A 358 -15.78 -19.82 7.69
C TYR A 358 -16.14 -18.34 7.71
N GLU A 359 -15.11 -17.51 7.63
CA GLU A 359 -15.26 -16.08 7.44
C GLU A 359 -14.33 -15.62 6.32
N ILE A 360 -14.86 -14.94 5.30
CA ILE A 360 -14.03 -14.30 4.28
C ILE A 360 -13.94 -12.82 4.63
N TRP A 361 -12.72 -12.36 4.92
CA TRP A 361 -12.38 -10.95 5.09
C TRP A 361 -11.81 -10.41 3.78
N VAL A 362 -12.36 -9.31 3.28
CA VAL A 362 -11.88 -8.60 2.09
C VAL A 362 -11.46 -7.20 2.52
N TYR A 363 -10.25 -6.81 2.13
CA TYR A 363 -9.64 -5.53 2.46
C TYR A 363 -9.09 -4.87 1.21
N SER A 364 -9.40 -3.59 1.04
CA SER A 364 -8.79 -2.70 0.04
C SER A 364 -8.84 -1.26 0.54
N PRO A 365 -8.16 -0.31 -0.11
CA PRO A 365 -8.28 1.11 0.25
C PRO A 365 -9.68 1.70 0.04
N ARG A 366 -10.53 1.04 -0.76
CA ARG A 366 -11.89 1.48 -1.09
C ARG A 366 -12.97 0.79 -0.26
N VAL A 367 -12.78 -0.47 0.10
CA VAL A 367 -13.79 -1.30 0.79
C VAL A 367 -13.16 -2.24 1.81
N GLU A 368 -13.87 -2.43 2.92
CA GLU A 368 -13.67 -3.52 3.88
C GLU A 368 -14.94 -4.37 3.94
N GLY A 369 -14.83 -5.69 4.08
CA GLY A 369 -16.01 -6.55 4.08
C GLY A 369 -15.79 -7.91 4.73
N VAL A 370 -16.86 -8.46 5.31
CA VAL A 370 -16.90 -9.80 5.92
C VAL A 370 -18.01 -10.63 5.29
N HIS A 371 -17.77 -11.92 5.08
CA HIS A 371 -18.80 -12.89 4.76
C HIS A 371 -18.73 -14.08 5.72
N LEU A 372 -19.73 -14.19 6.59
CA LEU A 372 -19.83 -15.18 7.67
C LEU A 372 -20.66 -16.37 7.20
N ARG A 373 -20.10 -17.58 7.25
CA ARG A 373 -20.81 -18.83 6.92
C ARG A 373 -20.79 -19.81 8.09
N PHE A 374 -21.95 -20.32 8.47
CA PHE A 374 -22.09 -21.29 9.57
C PHE A 374 -22.08 -22.75 9.12
N GLY A 375 -21.97 -23.00 7.81
CA GLY A 375 -21.86 -24.31 7.20
C GLY A 375 -21.04 -24.26 5.90
N THR A 376 -20.79 -25.43 5.31
CA THR A 376 -20.16 -25.55 3.98
C THR A 376 -21.13 -25.14 2.87
N LEU A 377 -22.41 -25.48 3.02
CA LEU A 377 -23.49 -25.04 2.16
C LEU A 377 -24.32 -24.00 2.91
N ALA A 378 -24.13 -22.73 2.57
CA ALA A 378 -24.83 -21.63 3.22
C ALA A 378 -25.15 -20.53 2.20
N ARG A 379 -26.30 -19.88 2.38
CA ARG A 379 -26.75 -18.74 1.58
C ARG A 379 -27.01 -17.54 2.48
N GLY A 380 -26.70 -16.34 1.98
CA GLY A 380 -26.77 -15.15 2.80
C GLY A 380 -26.85 -13.86 2.00
N GLY A 381 -27.65 -12.92 2.51
CA GLY A 381 -27.69 -11.57 1.98
C GLY A 381 -26.40 -10.78 2.26
N LEU A 382 -26.05 -9.85 1.37
CA LEU A 382 -24.92 -8.93 1.55
C LEU A 382 -25.40 -7.52 1.88
N ARG A 383 -25.03 -7.04 3.06
CA ARG A 383 -25.42 -5.72 3.56
C ARG A 383 -24.39 -4.65 3.20
N TRP A 384 -24.86 -3.51 2.69
CA TRP A 384 -24.05 -2.28 2.73
C TRP A 384 -24.17 -1.68 4.14
N SER A 385 -23.05 -1.59 4.85
CA SER A 385 -22.96 -0.94 6.16
C SER A 385 -22.34 0.46 6.05
N ASP A 386 -22.81 1.38 6.88
CA ASP A 386 -22.24 2.70 7.14
C ASP A 386 -21.35 2.72 8.41
N ARG A 387 -21.23 1.58 9.09
CA ARG A 387 -20.52 1.43 10.37
C ARG A 387 -19.05 1.07 10.14
N SER A 388 -18.17 2.07 10.13
CA SER A 388 -16.74 1.84 9.93
C SER A 388 -16.10 0.96 11.01
N GLU A 389 -16.52 1.09 12.27
CA GLU A 389 -15.82 0.49 13.42
C GLU A 389 -16.30 -0.93 13.78
N ASP A 390 -17.55 -1.29 13.47
CA ASP A 390 -18.14 -2.54 13.95
C ASP A 390 -19.19 -3.18 13.01
N PHE A 391 -19.10 -2.95 11.69
CA PHE A 391 -20.00 -3.60 10.74
C PHE A 391 -19.97 -5.14 10.83
N ARG A 392 -18.85 -5.75 11.24
CA ARG A 392 -18.81 -7.20 11.48
C ARG A 392 -19.78 -7.63 12.58
N THR A 393 -19.87 -6.86 13.67
CA THR A 393 -20.82 -7.11 14.77
C THR A 393 -22.25 -6.95 14.31
N GLU A 394 -22.53 -5.93 13.48
CA GLU A 394 -23.82 -5.76 12.82
C GLU A 394 -24.19 -6.99 11.97
N VAL A 395 -23.30 -7.44 11.09
CA VAL A 395 -23.51 -8.61 10.22
C VAL A 395 -23.74 -9.88 11.05
N LEU A 396 -22.96 -10.08 12.11
CA LEU A 396 -23.12 -11.22 13.02
C LEU A 396 -24.47 -11.19 13.75
N GLY A 397 -24.93 -10.01 14.17
CA GLY A 397 -26.25 -9.80 14.77
C GLY A 397 -27.40 -10.18 13.82
N LEU A 398 -27.25 -9.86 12.53
CA LEU A 398 -28.22 -10.24 11.50
C LEU A 398 -28.28 -11.75 11.27
N VAL A 399 -27.16 -12.46 11.37
CA VAL A 399 -27.17 -13.94 11.28
C VAL A 399 -27.93 -14.55 12.45
N LYS A 400 -27.76 -14.03 13.68
CA LYS A 400 -28.52 -14.50 14.85
C LYS A 400 -30.03 -14.38 14.60
N ALA A 401 -30.47 -13.22 14.10
CA ALA A 401 -31.88 -12.99 13.77
C ALA A 401 -32.38 -13.89 12.61
N GLN A 402 -31.53 -14.19 11.62
CA GLN A 402 -31.88 -15.06 10.50
C GLN A 402 -31.94 -16.53 10.90
N ASN A 403 -31.08 -17.01 11.79
CA ASN A 403 -31.10 -18.38 12.29
C ASN A 403 -32.37 -18.69 13.09
N VAL A 404 -32.94 -17.70 13.78
CA VAL A 404 -34.26 -17.81 14.42
C VAL A 404 -35.40 -17.91 13.39
N LYS A 405 -35.23 -17.34 12.18
CA LYS A 405 -36.25 -17.32 11.12
C LYS A 405 -36.14 -18.45 10.10
N ASN A 406 -34.94 -19.00 9.84
CA ASN A 406 -34.66 -19.95 8.76
C ASN A 406 -34.58 -21.43 9.19
N SER A 407 -34.94 -21.78 10.43
CA SER A 407 -34.81 -23.15 10.97
C SER A 407 -35.58 -24.23 10.20
N VAL A 408 -36.45 -23.84 9.26
CA VAL A 408 -37.32 -24.74 8.49
C VAL A 408 -36.82 -25.03 7.05
N ILE A 409 -35.86 -24.28 6.48
CA ILE A 409 -35.54 -24.39 5.02
C ILE A 409 -34.06 -24.68 4.68
N VAL A 410 -33.07 -24.14 5.40
CA VAL A 410 -31.64 -24.52 5.21
C VAL A 410 -30.97 -24.58 6.59
N PRO A 411 -30.25 -25.66 6.97
CA PRO A 411 -29.83 -25.87 8.35
C PRO A 411 -28.84 -24.82 8.90
N THR A 412 -28.09 -24.14 8.01
CA THR A 412 -27.03 -23.19 8.38
C THR A 412 -27.05 -21.95 7.47
N GLY A 413 -27.19 -20.75 8.04
CA GLY A 413 -27.19 -19.48 7.31
C GLY A 413 -25.80 -18.93 6.98
N ALA A 414 -25.74 -18.04 5.99
CA ALA A 414 -24.64 -17.11 5.78
C ALA A 414 -25.13 -15.66 5.83
N LYS A 415 -24.22 -14.73 6.01
CA LYS A 415 -24.48 -13.29 5.84
C LYS A 415 -23.17 -12.59 5.57
N GLY A 416 -23.18 -11.62 4.67
CA GLY A 416 -22.05 -10.73 4.51
C GLY A 416 -22.44 -9.28 4.71
N GLY A 417 -21.42 -8.45 4.85
CA GLY A 417 -21.56 -7.01 4.77
C GLY A 417 -20.24 -6.35 4.44
N PHE A 418 -20.34 -5.19 3.81
CA PHE A 418 -19.20 -4.40 3.37
C PHE A 418 -19.40 -2.93 3.73
N TYR A 419 -18.29 -2.24 3.92
CA TYR A 419 -18.18 -0.83 4.26
C TYR A 419 -17.33 -0.12 3.20
N PRO A 420 -17.94 0.69 2.32
CA PRO A 420 -17.22 1.59 1.43
C PRO A 420 -16.57 2.74 2.19
N LYS A 421 -15.27 2.97 1.98
CA LYS A 421 -14.44 3.92 2.74
C LYS A 421 -14.34 5.30 2.10
N ARG A 422 -14.55 5.40 0.78
CA ARG A 422 -14.28 6.61 -0.01
C ARG A 422 -15.52 7.10 -0.75
N LEU A 423 -16.66 7.11 -0.07
CA LEU A 423 -17.91 7.59 -0.64
C LEU A 423 -17.89 9.12 -0.81
N PRO A 424 -18.25 9.65 -2.00
CA PRO A 424 -18.56 11.06 -2.19
C PRO A 424 -19.69 11.56 -1.26
N ASP A 425 -19.83 12.87 -1.08
CA ASP A 425 -20.98 13.40 -0.34
C ASP A 425 -22.27 13.21 -1.17
N PRO A 426 -23.26 12.42 -0.69
CA PRO A 426 -24.49 12.17 -1.43
C PRO A 426 -25.37 13.41 -1.59
N ALA A 427 -25.17 14.46 -0.78
CA ALA A 427 -25.87 15.74 -0.95
C ALA A 427 -25.32 16.54 -2.13
N MET A 428 -24.05 16.33 -2.49
CA MET A 428 -23.39 16.98 -3.63
C MET A 428 -23.55 16.16 -4.91
N ASP A 429 -23.32 14.86 -4.84
CA ASP A 429 -23.34 13.97 -6.00
C ASP A 429 -23.82 12.56 -5.62
N ARG A 430 -25.13 12.37 -5.72
CA ARG A 430 -25.79 11.09 -5.42
C ARG A 430 -25.41 9.99 -6.43
N GLU A 431 -25.16 10.35 -7.68
CA GLU A 431 -24.82 9.38 -8.73
C GLU A 431 -23.42 8.81 -8.47
N ALA A 432 -22.43 9.67 -8.20
CA ALA A 432 -21.09 9.24 -7.83
C ALA A 432 -21.07 8.43 -6.52
N TRP A 433 -21.91 8.78 -5.55
CA TRP A 433 -22.07 7.99 -4.32
C TRP A 433 -22.56 6.56 -4.59
N LEU A 434 -23.60 6.41 -5.44
CA LEU A 434 -24.12 5.10 -5.83
C LEU A 434 -23.10 4.31 -6.65
N ALA A 435 -22.39 4.97 -7.57
CA ALA A 435 -21.38 4.35 -8.42
C ALA A 435 -20.20 3.81 -7.58
N GLU A 436 -19.69 4.59 -6.63
CA GLU A 436 -18.62 4.14 -5.72
C GLU A 436 -19.06 2.95 -4.86
N GLY A 437 -20.29 3.01 -4.35
CA GLY A 437 -20.87 1.89 -3.59
C GLY A 437 -20.97 0.60 -4.40
N LEU A 438 -21.39 0.71 -5.67
CA LEU A 438 -21.47 -0.42 -6.59
C LEU A 438 -20.08 -0.97 -6.92
N GLU A 439 -19.07 -0.12 -7.12
CA GLU A 439 -17.69 -0.57 -7.35
C GLU A 439 -17.10 -1.25 -6.11
N CYS A 440 -17.36 -0.73 -4.91
CA CYS A 440 -16.98 -1.38 -3.65
C CYS A 440 -17.65 -2.75 -3.50
N TYR A 441 -18.94 -2.85 -3.86
CA TYR A 441 -19.66 -4.13 -3.88
C TYR A 441 -19.00 -5.12 -4.85
N LYS A 442 -18.66 -4.70 -6.08
CA LYS A 442 -17.96 -5.55 -7.05
C LYS A 442 -16.60 -6.02 -6.53
N ILE A 443 -15.80 -5.14 -5.91
CA ILE A 443 -14.52 -5.52 -5.28
C ILE A 443 -14.75 -6.59 -4.21
N PHE A 444 -15.77 -6.43 -3.38
CA PHE A 444 -16.10 -7.40 -2.34
C PHE A 444 -16.49 -8.77 -2.91
N ILE A 445 -17.35 -8.82 -3.95
CA ILE A 445 -17.69 -10.07 -4.64
C ILE A 445 -16.44 -10.72 -5.25
N LYS A 446 -15.61 -9.95 -5.96
CA LYS A 446 -14.36 -10.42 -6.55
C LYS A 446 -13.43 -11.03 -5.50
N GLY A 447 -13.27 -10.36 -4.35
CA GLY A 447 -12.45 -10.87 -3.25
C GLY A 447 -12.94 -12.20 -2.66
N MET A 448 -14.26 -12.44 -2.61
CA MET A 448 -14.80 -13.74 -2.21
C MET A 448 -14.58 -14.82 -3.28
N LEU A 449 -14.80 -14.48 -4.55
CA LEU A 449 -14.61 -15.43 -5.66
C LEU A 449 -13.13 -15.79 -5.87
N ASP A 450 -12.19 -14.88 -5.60
CA ASP A 450 -10.75 -15.14 -5.66
C ASP A 450 -10.31 -16.30 -4.75
N LEU A 451 -11.10 -16.64 -3.72
CA LEU A 451 -10.81 -17.69 -2.73
C LEU A 451 -11.71 -18.93 -2.85
N THR A 452 -12.76 -18.87 -3.68
CA THR A 452 -13.79 -19.91 -3.79
C THR A 452 -13.45 -20.85 -4.94
N ASP A 453 -13.50 -22.16 -4.69
CA ASP A 453 -13.29 -23.14 -5.76
C ASP A 453 -14.40 -23.03 -6.81
N ASN A 454 -14.13 -23.43 -8.05
CA ASN A 454 -15.15 -23.55 -9.09
C ASN A 454 -15.56 -25.02 -9.26
N LEU A 455 -16.73 -25.27 -9.86
CA LEU A 455 -17.22 -26.61 -10.17
C LEU A 455 -17.45 -26.75 -11.67
N LEU A 456 -16.57 -27.46 -12.37
CA LEU A 456 -16.72 -27.68 -13.80
C LEU A 456 -17.52 -28.95 -14.06
N THR A 457 -18.63 -28.82 -14.78
CA THR A 457 -19.41 -29.97 -15.27
C THR A 457 -18.94 -30.31 -16.69
N THR A 458 -18.36 -31.49 -16.86
CA THR A 458 -17.90 -32.03 -18.15
C THR A 458 -18.69 -33.29 -18.52
N ALA A 459 -18.43 -33.85 -19.70
CA ALA A 459 -19.03 -35.14 -20.10
C ALA A 459 -18.67 -36.29 -19.15
N ASP A 460 -17.52 -36.18 -18.47
CA ASP A 460 -16.98 -37.21 -17.57
C ASP A 460 -17.42 -37.03 -16.10
N GLY A 461 -18.15 -35.95 -15.79
CA GLY A 461 -18.66 -35.64 -14.45
C GLY A 461 -18.33 -34.23 -13.96
N GLU A 462 -18.56 -34.00 -12.67
CA GLU A 462 -18.26 -32.73 -11.99
C GLU A 462 -16.84 -32.77 -11.39
N THR A 463 -16.07 -31.70 -11.61
CA THR A 463 -14.70 -31.57 -11.10
C THR A 463 -14.54 -30.24 -10.38
N VAL A 464 -14.04 -30.28 -9.15
CA VAL A 464 -13.70 -29.06 -8.38
C VAL A 464 -12.38 -28.51 -8.87
N VAL A 465 -12.35 -27.22 -9.22
CA VAL A 465 -11.16 -26.52 -9.71
C VAL A 465 -10.80 -25.40 -8.74
N PRO A 466 -9.62 -25.43 -8.11
CA PRO A 466 -9.20 -24.39 -7.17
C PRO A 466 -8.85 -23.07 -7.90
N PRO A 467 -8.93 -21.91 -7.22
CA PRO A 467 -8.44 -20.66 -7.77
C PRO A 467 -6.93 -20.73 -8.06
N ALA A 468 -6.50 -20.07 -9.13
CA ALA A 468 -5.08 -19.97 -9.47
C ALA A 468 -4.28 -19.26 -8.36
N SER A 469 -3.05 -19.72 -8.11
CA SER A 469 -2.13 -19.13 -7.13
C SER A 469 -2.69 -19.02 -5.70
N VAL A 470 -3.58 -19.96 -5.30
CA VAL A 470 -4.12 -20.04 -3.93
C VAL A 470 -3.80 -21.40 -3.33
N VAL A 471 -3.02 -21.38 -2.24
CA VAL A 471 -2.77 -22.56 -1.42
C VAL A 471 -3.98 -22.81 -0.50
N ARG A 472 -4.49 -24.04 -0.52
CA ARG A 472 -5.69 -24.45 0.23
C ARG A 472 -5.31 -25.23 1.48
N HIS A 473 -5.63 -24.68 2.65
CA HIS A 473 -5.45 -25.36 3.95
C HIS A 473 -6.78 -25.93 4.51
N ASP A 474 -7.79 -26.05 3.66
CA ASP A 474 -9.12 -26.57 3.94
C ASP A 474 -9.63 -27.45 2.79
N GLY A 475 -10.81 -28.06 2.97
CA GLY A 475 -11.42 -28.92 1.96
C GLY A 475 -11.97 -28.19 0.73
N ASP A 476 -12.70 -28.91 -0.11
CA ASP A 476 -13.39 -28.31 -1.27
C ASP A 476 -14.46 -27.31 -0.81
N ASP A 477 -14.49 -26.15 -1.47
CA ASP A 477 -15.39 -25.06 -1.18
C ASP A 477 -15.78 -24.33 -2.46
N TYR A 478 -16.67 -24.96 -3.22
CA TYR A 478 -17.17 -24.43 -4.49
C TYR A 478 -18.55 -23.77 -4.38
N TYR A 479 -19.16 -23.76 -3.19
CA TYR A 479 -20.52 -23.26 -3.00
C TYR A 479 -20.51 -21.88 -2.32
N LEU A 480 -20.70 -20.84 -3.14
CA LEU A 480 -20.88 -19.46 -2.69
C LEU A 480 -22.12 -18.89 -3.38
N VAL A 481 -23.16 -18.59 -2.60
CA VAL A 481 -24.39 -17.93 -3.07
C VAL A 481 -24.58 -16.67 -2.26
N VAL A 482 -24.74 -15.56 -2.96
CA VAL A 482 -25.04 -14.26 -2.35
C VAL A 482 -26.50 -13.92 -2.62
N ALA A 483 -27.12 -13.15 -1.74
CA ALA A 483 -28.45 -12.60 -1.98
C ALA A 483 -28.43 -11.09 -1.78
N ALA A 484 -29.39 -10.41 -2.38
CA ALA A 484 -29.63 -9.01 -2.08
C ALA A 484 -30.04 -8.83 -0.60
N ASP A 485 -29.66 -7.70 -0.02
CA ASP A 485 -30.09 -7.24 1.29
C ASP A 485 -30.28 -5.72 1.27
N LYS A 486 -30.58 -5.12 2.43
CA LYS A 486 -30.67 -3.67 2.59
C LYS A 486 -29.40 -2.98 2.04
N GLY A 487 -29.62 -2.05 1.12
CA GLY A 487 -28.56 -1.28 0.46
C GLY A 487 -27.97 -1.93 -0.79
N THR A 488 -28.36 -3.17 -1.13
CA THR A 488 -27.86 -3.90 -2.31
C THR A 488 -28.97 -4.48 -3.19
N ALA A 489 -30.22 -4.05 -2.98
CA ALA A 489 -31.39 -4.56 -3.69
C ALA A 489 -31.27 -4.49 -5.23
N SER A 490 -30.63 -3.45 -5.76
CA SER A 490 -30.38 -3.27 -7.20
C SER A 490 -29.05 -3.86 -7.67
N PHE A 491 -28.27 -4.51 -6.80
CA PHE A 491 -26.90 -4.94 -7.11
C PHE A 491 -26.79 -6.42 -7.51
N SER A 492 -27.89 -7.18 -7.46
CA SER A 492 -27.90 -8.60 -7.87
C SER A 492 -27.36 -8.82 -9.28
N ASP A 493 -27.74 -7.98 -10.24
CA ASP A 493 -27.27 -8.08 -11.62
C ASP A 493 -25.75 -7.87 -11.73
N ALA A 494 -25.20 -6.97 -10.92
CA ALA A 494 -23.76 -6.75 -10.87
C ALA A 494 -23.02 -7.95 -10.28
N ALA A 495 -23.55 -8.58 -9.24
CA ALA A 495 -22.98 -9.81 -8.68
C ALA A 495 -23.00 -10.97 -9.69
N ASN A 496 -24.13 -11.17 -10.38
CA ASN A 496 -24.24 -12.18 -11.44
C ASN A 496 -23.26 -11.88 -12.58
N SER A 497 -23.09 -10.62 -12.97
CA SER A 497 -22.10 -10.22 -13.97
C SER A 497 -20.68 -10.59 -13.55
N VAL A 498 -20.30 -10.26 -12.31
CA VAL A 498 -18.96 -10.62 -11.79
C VAL A 498 -18.78 -12.14 -11.74
N ALA A 499 -19.79 -12.89 -11.33
CA ALA A 499 -19.73 -14.36 -11.32
C ALA A 499 -19.52 -14.95 -12.73
N ARG A 500 -20.19 -14.39 -13.75
CA ARG A 500 -19.97 -14.77 -15.16
C ARG A 500 -18.56 -14.44 -15.64
N ASP A 501 -18.03 -13.26 -15.30
CA ASP A 501 -16.66 -12.86 -15.66
C ASP A 501 -15.61 -13.82 -15.05
N TYR A 502 -15.90 -14.37 -13.88
CA TYR A 502 -15.08 -15.39 -13.21
C TYR A 502 -15.32 -16.81 -13.75
N GLY A 503 -16.29 -17.01 -14.66
CA GLY A 503 -16.72 -18.33 -15.12
C GLY A 503 -17.25 -19.20 -13.99
N PHE A 504 -17.78 -18.61 -12.92
CA PHE A 504 -18.26 -19.34 -11.75
C PHE A 504 -19.51 -20.14 -12.08
N TRP A 505 -19.54 -21.42 -11.69
CA TRP A 505 -20.50 -22.41 -12.17
C TRP A 505 -21.98 -22.09 -11.91
N LEU A 506 -22.28 -21.30 -10.88
CA LEU A 506 -23.66 -20.87 -10.59
C LEU A 506 -24.17 -19.81 -11.57
N GLY A 507 -23.29 -19.07 -12.24
CA GLY A 507 -23.68 -18.03 -13.21
C GLY A 507 -24.75 -17.08 -12.67
N ASP A 508 -25.91 -17.05 -13.33
CA ASP A 508 -27.05 -16.19 -12.99
C ASP A 508 -27.76 -16.56 -11.67
N ALA A 509 -27.53 -17.79 -11.18
CA ALA A 509 -28.03 -18.23 -9.88
C ALA A 509 -27.13 -17.81 -8.71
N PHE A 510 -26.02 -17.09 -8.97
CA PHE A 510 -25.11 -16.61 -7.94
C PHE A 510 -25.80 -15.60 -6.99
N ALA A 511 -26.61 -14.70 -7.56
CA ALA A 511 -27.35 -13.65 -6.88
C ALA A 511 -28.82 -13.59 -7.34
N SER A 512 -29.58 -14.69 -7.19
CA SER A 512 -31.02 -14.71 -7.55
C SER A 512 -31.87 -14.06 -6.44
N GLY A 513 -32.54 -12.96 -6.76
CA GLY A 513 -33.35 -12.17 -5.82
C GLY A 513 -34.82 -12.60 -5.65
N ASP A 514 -35.35 -13.51 -6.49
CA ASP A 514 -36.77 -13.82 -6.51
C ASP A 514 -37.11 -15.23 -6.00
N PRO A 515 -38.17 -15.39 -5.17
CA PRO A 515 -38.76 -16.69 -4.86
C PRO A 515 -39.41 -17.41 -6.06
N TRP A 516 -39.36 -16.82 -7.27
CA TRP A 516 -40.19 -17.21 -8.42
C TRP A 516 -39.44 -17.60 -9.71
N ASP A 517 -38.11 -17.75 -9.68
CA ASP A 517 -37.37 -18.21 -10.87
C ASP A 517 -36.56 -19.49 -10.62
N MET A 518 -37.23 -20.51 -10.07
CA MET A 518 -36.81 -21.91 -10.23
C MET A 518 -37.70 -22.68 -11.22
N THR A 519 -38.64 -22.01 -11.90
CA THR A 519 -39.60 -22.67 -12.80
C THR A 519 -39.47 -22.33 -14.28
N THR A 520 -38.57 -21.43 -14.69
CA THR A 520 -38.44 -21.07 -16.12
C THR A 520 -37.18 -21.67 -16.77
N SER A 521 -37.40 -22.86 -17.33
CA SER A 521 -36.77 -23.41 -18.55
C SER A 521 -35.24 -23.52 -18.62
N ARG A 522 -34.70 -24.61 -18.03
CA ARG A 522 -33.68 -25.47 -18.67
C ARG A 522 -33.41 -26.79 -17.94
N TRP A 523 -33.94 -26.97 -16.73
CA TRP A 523 -33.62 -28.12 -15.88
C TRP A 523 -34.73 -29.18 -15.74
N ALA A 524 -35.93 -28.94 -16.28
CA ALA A 524 -37.05 -29.89 -16.18
C ALA A 524 -37.21 -30.85 -17.38
N SER A 525 -36.35 -30.78 -18.39
CA SER A 525 -36.48 -31.58 -19.62
C SER A 525 -35.16 -32.19 -20.08
N ARG A 526 -34.66 -33.19 -19.32
CA ARG A 526 -33.69 -34.17 -19.84
C ARG A 526 -34.20 -35.59 -19.53
N PRO A 527 -34.22 -36.51 -20.52
CA PRO A 527 -34.80 -37.83 -20.31
C PRO A 527 -33.91 -38.68 -19.40
N ALA A 528 -34.52 -39.39 -18.46
CA ALA A 528 -33.85 -40.39 -17.65
C ALA A 528 -33.35 -41.55 -18.53
N ALA A 529 -32.03 -41.71 -18.61
CA ALA A 529 -31.41 -42.91 -19.18
C ALA A 529 -31.56 -44.08 -18.20
N ARG A 530 -32.00 -45.23 -18.72
CA ARG A 530 -32.28 -46.48 -17.98
C ARG A 530 -31.01 -47.30 -17.73
N GLY A 531 -30.93 -47.95 -16.56
CA GLY A 531 -30.04 -49.08 -16.20
C GLY A 531 -28.80 -48.66 -15.40
N ASN A 532 -28.35 -49.27 -14.29
CA ASN A 532 -28.53 -50.59 -13.66
C ASN A 532 -28.23 -50.42 -12.14
N PRO A 533 -28.86 -51.12 -11.17
CA PRO A 533 -28.79 -50.75 -9.75
C PRO A 533 -27.72 -51.57 -9.00
N ARG A 534 -26.78 -50.89 -8.33
CA ARG A 534 -26.16 -51.33 -7.07
C ARG A 534 -25.33 -50.18 -6.46
N ASN A 535 -25.70 -49.82 -5.24
CA ASN A 535 -25.04 -48.89 -4.32
C ASN A 535 -24.88 -47.42 -4.76
N THR A 536 -25.86 -46.60 -4.36
CA THR A 536 -25.64 -45.27 -3.77
C THR A 536 -26.97 -44.76 -3.21
N ILE A 537 -26.99 -44.43 -1.92
CA ILE A 537 -28.09 -43.75 -1.24
C ILE A 537 -28.11 -42.31 -1.77
N SER A 538 -29.05 -41.99 -2.68
CA SER A 538 -29.24 -40.64 -3.22
C SER A 538 -30.18 -39.83 -2.33
N ALA A 539 -29.68 -38.79 -1.66
CA ALA A 539 -30.48 -37.86 -0.87
C ALA A 539 -31.01 -36.64 -1.67
N SER A 540 -30.83 -36.59 -2.99
CA SER A 540 -31.18 -35.43 -3.82
C SER A 540 -32.54 -35.52 -4.54
N SER A 541 -33.19 -36.68 -4.58
CA SER A 541 -34.46 -36.88 -5.32
C SER A 541 -35.72 -36.96 -4.43
N ALA A 542 -35.57 -37.05 -3.11
CA ALA A 542 -36.70 -37.16 -2.18
C ALA A 542 -37.39 -35.82 -1.84
N TRP A 543 -36.76 -34.68 -2.13
CA TRP A 543 -37.26 -33.36 -1.71
C TRP A 543 -38.31 -32.75 -2.64
N ILE A 544 -38.35 -33.15 -3.91
CA ILE A 544 -39.27 -32.56 -4.90
C ILE A 544 -40.67 -33.18 -4.85
N HIS A 545 -40.84 -34.40 -4.29
CA HIS A 545 -42.14 -35.07 -4.26
C HIS A 545 -43.00 -34.82 -3.02
N LYS A 546 -42.45 -34.31 -1.92
CA LYS A 546 -43.22 -34.10 -0.68
C LYS A 546 -44.01 -32.78 -0.63
N ALA A 547 -43.82 -31.89 -1.60
CA ALA A 547 -44.50 -30.59 -1.67
C ALA A 547 -45.82 -30.60 -2.47
N LYS A 548 -46.24 -31.74 -3.05
CA LYS A 548 -47.41 -31.81 -3.95
C LYS A 548 -48.67 -32.46 -3.36
N THR A 549 -48.64 -33.01 -2.14
CA THR A 549 -49.81 -33.71 -1.59
C THR A 549 -49.93 -33.52 -0.08
N SER A 550 -50.57 -32.44 0.35
CA SER A 550 -51.42 -32.46 1.55
C SER A 550 -52.32 -31.21 1.61
N PRO A 551 -53.64 -31.35 1.83
CA PRO A 551 -54.56 -30.22 1.92
C PRO A 551 -54.49 -29.57 3.32
N TRP A 552 -54.51 -28.25 3.34
CA TRP A 552 -54.63 -27.42 4.54
C TRP A 552 -56.05 -27.51 5.12
N PRO A 553 -56.24 -27.62 6.46
CA PRO A 553 -57.44 -27.13 7.11
C PRO A 553 -57.24 -25.70 7.62
N ALA A 554 -58.31 -24.91 7.51
CA ALA A 554 -58.43 -23.55 7.99
C ALA A 554 -58.76 -23.48 9.50
N SER A 555 -58.54 -22.29 10.10
CA SER A 555 -58.99 -21.81 11.43
C SER A 555 -58.40 -22.55 12.65
N GLU A 556 -58.17 -21.97 13.84
CA GLU A 556 -58.68 -20.76 14.50
C GLU A 556 -57.75 -20.43 15.72
N THR A 557 -57.83 -19.18 16.21
CA THR A 557 -57.20 -18.57 17.41
C THR A 557 -55.70 -18.27 17.43
#